data_AF-A0A524Q5M8-F1
#
_entry.id   AF-A0A524Q5M8-F1
#
_cell.length_a   1.000
_cell.length_b   1.000
_cell.length_c   1.000
_cell.angle_alpha   90.00
_cell.angle_beta   90.00
_cell.angle_gamma   90.00
#
_symmetry.space_group_name_H-M   'P 1'
#
loop_
_entity.id
_entity.type
_entity.pdbx_description
1 polymer ?
#
loop_
_entity_poly.entity_id
_entity_poly.type
_entity_poly.pdbx_seq_one_letter_code
_entity_poly.pdbx_strand_id
1 'polypeptide(L)'
;MWLALVNSDDWAHADRYDRYLAYLHLADSLLGELWATLQSIDQYRDKTTLIITTDHGRGRQGSDWAEHEISIPGSDDIWIAVIGPDTPDIGVVSAAYTVYQGQVAATLLELLAVDYRLLGEGAAPPIDEAVQ
;
A
#
# COMPACT_ATOMS: atom_id res chain seq x y z
N MET A 1 -1.79 13.69 -3.13
CA MET A 1 -1.70 13.11 -4.49
C MET A 1 -2.10 11.66 -4.39
N TRP A 2 -2.79 11.11 -5.39
CA TRP A 2 -3.13 9.69 -5.44
C TRP A 2 -2.73 9.14 -6.81
N LEU A 3 -2.08 7.97 -6.81
CA LEU A 3 -1.59 7.29 -8.00
C LEU A 3 -2.12 5.85 -7.96
N ALA A 4 -2.63 5.35 -9.09
CA ALA A 4 -3.02 3.94 -9.23
C ALA A 4 -2.21 3.25 -10.34
N LEU A 5 -1.71 2.07 -10.01
CA LEU A 5 -0.93 1.21 -10.90
C LEU A 5 -1.77 -0.04 -11.20
N VAL A 6 -2.48 -0.02 -12.33
CA VAL A 6 -3.58 -0.98 -12.57
C VAL A 6 -3.18 -2.21 -13.40
N ASN A 7 -2.13 -2.13 -14.23
CA ASN A 7 -1.92 -3.15 -15.25
C ASN A 7 -1.54 -4.53 -14.68
N SER A 8 -1.06 -4.63 -13.43
CA SER A 8 -0.88 -5.92 -12.76
C SER A 8 -2.21 -6.68 -12.68
N ASP A 9 -3.31 -5.96 -12.44
CA ASP A 9 -4.63 -6.56 -12.36
C ASP A 9 -5.05 -7.15 -13.71
N ASP A 10 -4.98 -6.33 -14.76
CA ASP A 10 -5.31 -6.74 -16.14
C ASP A 10 -4.48 -7.94 -16.61
N TRP A 11 -3.18 -7.97 -16.30
CA TRP A 11 -2.31 -9.07 -16.73
C TRP A 11 -2.58 -10.37 -15.99
N ALA A 12 -2.96 -10.29 -14.72
CA ALA A 12 -3.34 -11.47 -13.98
C ALA A 12 -4.69 -12.01 -14.44
N HIS A 13 -5.69 -11.16 -14.68
CA HIS A 13 -6.98 -11.56 -15.30
C HIS A 13 -6.80 -12.20 -16.69
N ALA A 14 -5.79 -11.78 -17.45
CA ALA A 14 -5.44 -12.37 -18.74
C ALA A 14 -4.65 -13.69 -18.64
N ASP A 15 -4.40 -14.22 -17.43
CA ASP A 15 -3.55 -15.39 -17.15
C ASP A 15 -2.12 -15.22 -17.72
N ARG A 16 -1.62 -13.98 -17.72
CA ARG A 16 -0.29 -13.62 -18.24
C ARG A 16 0.70 -13.38 -17.11
N TYR A 17 1.06 -14.45 -16.41
CA TYR A 17 2.01 -14.42 -15.30
C TYR A 17 3.34 -13.75 -15.67
N ASP A 18 3.81 -13.94 -16.89
CA ASP A 18 5.03 -13.30 -17.40
C ASP A 18 4.91 -11.77 -17.46
N ARG A 19 3.76 -11.24 -17.92
CA ARG A 19 3.50 -9.81 -17.97
C ARG A 19 3.17 -9.23 -16.61
N TYR A 20 2.47 -9.99 -15.78
CA TYR A 20 2.22 -9.66 -14.37
C TYR A 20 3.55 -9.41 -13.65
N LEU A 21 4.47 -10.38 -13.69
CA LEU A 21 5.79 -10.26 -13.06
C LEU A 21 6.62 -9.12 -13.65
N ALA A 22 6.62 -8.97 -14.98
CA ALA A 22 7.31 -7.87 -15.63
C ALA A 22 6.77 -6.50 -15.20
N TYR A 23 5.45 -6.37 -15.03
CA TYR A 23 4.84 -5.14 -14.55
C TYR A 23 5.15 -4.87 -13.07
N LEU A 24 5.19 -5.89 -12.21
CA LEU A 24 5.60 -5.71 -10.82
C LEU A 24 7.04 -5.19 -10.71
N HIS A 25 7.98 -5.70 -11.53
CA HIS A 25 9.34 -5.15 -11.59
C HIS A 25 9.38 -3.70 -12.09
N LEU A 26 8.53 -3.35 -13.05
CA LEU A 26 8.38 -1.96 -13.50
C LEU A 26 7.83 -1.07 -12.37
N ALA A 27 6.77 -1.52 -11.70
CA ALA A 27 6.15 -0.78 -10.59
C ALA A 27 7.15 -0.53 -9.46
N ASP A 28 7.92 -1.55 -9.05
CA ASP A 28 9.01 -1.42 -8.08
C ASP A 28 10.04 -0.36 -8.49
N SER A 29 10.48 -0.40 -9.76
CA SER A 29 11.43 0.59 -10.31
C SER A 29 10.85 2.01 -10.29
N LEU A 30 9.57 2.17 -10.67
CA LEU A 30 8.88 3.46 -10.68
C LEU A 30 8.66 4.02 -9.27
N LEU A 31 8.38 3.17 -8.28
CA LEU A 31 8.29 3.58 -6.88
C LEU A 31 9.65 4.06 -6.36
N GLY A 32 10.73 3.37 -6.71
CA GLY A 32 12.09 3.80 -6.41
C GLY A 32 12.46 5.14 -7.05
N GLU A 33 12.13 5.33 -8.33
CA GLU A 33 12.34 6.60 -9.04
C GLU A 33 11.49 7.74 -8.45
N LEU A 34 10.23 7.47 -8.11
CA LEU A 34 9.36 8.44 -7.46
C LEU A 34 9.95 8.89 -6.12
N TRP A 35 10.37 7.95 -5.28
CA TRP A 35 11.00 8.26 -3.99
C TRP A 35 12.27 9.08 -4.17
N ALA A 36 13.19 8.65 -5.05
CA ALA A 36 14.42 9.39 -5.33
C ALA A 36 14.14 10.80 -5.86
N THR A 37 13.13 10.96 -6.71
CA THR A 37 12.70 12.24 -7.26
C THR A 37 12.15 13.16 -6.18
N LEU A 38 11.25 12.66 -5.33
CA LEU A 38 10.71 13.42 -4.20
C LEU A 38 11.83 13.88 -3.26
N GLN A 39 12.78 12.98 -2.97
CA GLN A 39 13.94 13.32 -2.18
C GLN A 39 14.86 14.30 -2.89
N SER A 40 14.94 14.36 -4.23
CA SER A 40 15.81 15.30 -4.93
C SER A 40 15.35 16.77 -4.90
N ILE A 41 14.07 17.03 -4.56
CA ILE A 41 13.45 18.35 -4.64
C ILE A 41 13.24 18.90 -3.22
N ASP A 42 13.87 20.02 -2.85
CA ASP A 42 13.83 20.60 -1.49
C ASP A 42 12.42 20.92 -0.95
N GLN A 43 11.46 21.12 -1.85
CA GLN A 43 10.06 21.28 -1.48
C GLN A 43 9.45 20.00 -0.89
N TYR A 44 9.90 18.82 -1.31
CA TYR A 44 9.33 17.52 -0.96
C TYR A 44 10.23 16.65 -0.07
N ARG A 45 11.55 16.81 -0.21
CA ARG A 45 12.58 16.13 0.59
C ARG A 45 12.28 16.27 2.07
N ASP A 46 12.29 15.13 2.79
CA ASP A 46 12.04 15.04 4.23
C ASP A 46 10.75 15.71 4.70
N LYS A 47 9.77 15.87 3.81
CA LYS A 47 8.46 16.51 4.06
C LYS A 47 7.29 15.74 3.43
N THR A 48 7.58 14.59 2.82
CA THR A 48 6.61 13.79 2.07
C THR A 48 6.64 12.38 2.61
N THR A 49 5.45 11.86 2.93
CA THR A 49 5.24 10.45 3.26
C THR A 49 4.54 9.74 2.10
N LEU A 50 5.03 8.57 1.74
CA LEU A 50 4.36 7.64 0.82
C LEU A 50 3.70 6.53 1.64
N ILE A 51 2.41 6.31 1.38
CA ILE A 51 1.67 5.12 1.80
C ILE A 51 1.38 4.31 0.54
N ILE A 52 1.86 3.07 0.50
CA ILE A 52 1.79 2.17 -0.65
C ILE A 52 1.04 0.92 -0.21
N THR A 53 -0.03 0.56 -0.91
CA THR A 53 -0.88 -0.59 -0.59
C THR A 53 -1.58 -1.08 -1.85
N THR A 54 -2.23 -2.23 -1.76
CA THR A 54 -3.23 -2.69 -2.75
C THR A 54 -4.63 -2.54 -2.19
N ASP A 55 -5.62 -2.52 -3.07
CA ASP A 55 -7.05 -2.56 -2.75
C ASP A 55 -7.55 -3.98 -2.49
N HIS A 56 -6.92 -4.98 -3.09
CA HIS A 56 -7.16 -6.39 -2.83
C HIS A 56 -5.92 -7.26 -3.07
N GLY A 57 -6.01 -8.51 -2.65
CA GLY A 57 -5.09 -9.59 -2.98
C GLY A 57 -5.59 -10.42 -4.17
N ARG A 58 -5.11 -11.67 -4.26
CA ARG A 58 -5.42 -12.61 -5.33
C ARG A 58 -5.46 -14.05 -4.81
N GLY A 59 -6.07 -14.96 -5.57
CA GLY A 59 -6.17 -16.37 -5.17
C GLY A 59 -4.81 -17.04 -4.93
N ARG A 60 -4.72 -17.82 -3.85
CA ARG A 60 -3.46 -18.48 -3.44
C ARG A 60 -3.14 -19.78 -4.19
N GLN A 61 -4.04 -20.31 -5.02
CA GLN A 61 -3.93 -21.67 -5.55
C GLN A 61 -4.29 -21.79 -7.04
N GLY A 62 -3.47 -22.53 -7.78
CA GLY A 62 -3.81 -23.04 -9.11
C GLY A 62 -4.28 -21.94 -10.06
N SER A 63 -5.50 -22.09 -10.59
CA SER A 63 -6.15 -21.16 -11.51
C SER A 63 -6.66 -19.87 -10.84
N ASP A 64 -6.85 -19.86 -9.52
CA ASP A 64 -7.56 -18.77 -8.84
C ASP A 64 -6.68 -17.51 -8.68
N TRP A 65 -5.38 -17.62 -8.94
CA TRP A 65 -4.45 -16.48 -8.90
C TRP A 65 -4.82 -15.35 -9.87
N ALA A 66 -5.47 -15.73 -10.99
CA ALA A 66 -5.90 -14.82 -12.03
C ALA A 66 -7.12 -13.96 -11.59
N GLU A 67 -7.81 -14.36 -10.52
CA GLU A 67 -9.07 -13.77 -10.08
C GLU A 67 -8.99 -13.24 -8.64
N HIS A 68 -10.00 -12.46 -8.27
CA HIS A 68 -10.22 -12.00 -6.90
C HIS A 68 -11.73 -11.86 -6.61
N GLU A 69 -12.20 -12.46 -5.53
CA GLU A 69 -13.60 -12.43 -5.09
C GLU A 69 -13.66 -12.69 -3.58
N ILE A 70 -14.76 -12.32 -2.93
CA ILE A 70 -14.98 -12.59 -1.50
C ILE A 70 -14.84 -14.10 -1.17
N SER A 71 -15.21 -14.98 -2.12
CA SER A 71 -15.11 -16.43 -1.94
C SER A 71 -13.73 -17.02 -2.24
N ILE A 72 -12.79 -16.24 -2.80
CA ILE A 72 -11.47 -16.73 -3.22
C ILE A 72 -10.46 -16.44 -2.10
N PRO A 73 -9.92 -17.47 -1.42
CA PRO A 73 -8.94 -17.28 -0.36
C PRO A 73 -7.70 -16.52 -0.83
N GLY A 74 -7.38 -15.44 -0.11
CA GLY A 74 -6.26 -14.54 -0.39
C GLY A 74 -6.63 -13.29 -1.18
N SER A 75 -7.88 -13.15 -1.64
CA SER A 75 -8.37 -11.90 -2.23
C SER A 75 -8.41 -10.75 -1.23
N ASP A 76 -8.46 -11.05 0.07
CA ASP A 76 -8.44 -10.09 1.18
C ASP A 76 -7.03 -9.87 1.76
N ASP A 77 -6.02 -10.61 1.30
CA ASP A 77 -4.63 -10.40 1.73
C ASP A 77 -4.03 -9.22 0.98
N ILE A 78 -3.95 -8.08 1.65
CA ILE A 78 -3.22 -6.91 1.18
C ILE A 78 -1.94 -6.70 1.99
N TRP A 79 -1.06 -5.85 1.46
CA TRP A 79 0.13 -5.40 2.16
C TRP A 79 0.15 -3.88 2.18
N ILE A 80 0.86 -3.31 3.15
CA ILE A 80 1.08 -1.88 3.24
C ILE A 80 2.54 -1.59 3.54
N ALA A 81 3.09 -0.55 2.91
CA ALA A 81 4.37 0.06 3.24
C ALA A 81 4.18 1.55 3.45
N VAL A 82 4.83 2.10 4.48
CA VAL A 82 4.84 3.54 4.77
C VAL A 82 6.28 3.99 4.88
N ILE A 83 6.63 5.07 4.17
CA ILE A 83 7.98 5.66 4.20
C ILE A 83 7.87 7.18 4.19
N GLY A 84 8.51 7.84 5.15
CA GLY A 84 8.43 9.28 5.33
C GLY A 84 9.18 9.76 6.56
N PRO A 85 9.28 11.09 6.77
CA PRO A 85 10.02 11.67 7.89
C PRO A 85 9.40 11.36 9.26
N ASP A 86 8.07 11.19 9.31
CA ASP A 86 7.30 10.95 10.54
C ASP A 86 7.01 9.46 10.78
N THR A 87 7.57 8.58 9.95
CA THR A 87 7.41 7.12 10.05
C THR A 87 8.67 6.49 10.64
N PRO A 88 8.58 5.64 11.68
CA PRO A 88 9.72 4.90 12.22
C PRO A 88 10.45 4.05 11.18
N ASP A 89 11.79 4.13 11.17
CA ASP A 89 12.64 3.22 10.39
C ASP A 89 12.85 1.89 11.14
N ILE A 90 11.80 1.07 11.18
CA ILE A 90 11.78 -0.25 11.83
C ILE A 90 11.87 -1.42 10.82
N GLY A 91 11.96 -1.10 9.52
CA GLY A 91 12.03 -2.10 8.45
C GLY A 91 10.76 -2.94 8.30
N VAL A 92 10.92 -4.20 7.88
CA VAL A 92 9.80 -5.13 7.70
C VAL A 92 9.25 -5.52 9.06
N VAL A 93 7.98 -5.18 9.28
CA VAL A 93 7.27 -5.50 10.52
C VAL A 93 6.69 -6.92 10.42
N SER A 94 7.36 -7.88 11.06
CA SER A 94 6.77 -9.21 11.33
C SER A 94 5.92 -9.14 12.61
N ALA A 95 4.84 -8.37 12.59
CA ALA A 95 3.99 -8.19 13.75
C ALA A 95 3.21 -9.47 14.10
N ALA A 96 2.88 -9.62 15.38
CA ALA A 96 1.95 -10.64 15.87
C ALA A 96 0.47 -10.31 15.59
N TYR A 97 0.18 -9.17 14.96
CA TYR A 97 -1.18 -8.68 14.70
C TYR A 97 -1.34 -8.22 13.25
N THR A 98 -2.59 -8.18 12.81
CA THR A 98 -3.00 -7.85 11.45
C THR A 98 -3.42 -6.39 11.37
N VAL A 99 -2.91 -5.68 10.37
CA VAL A 99 -3.38 -4.35 9.98
C VAL A 99 -4.47 -4.48 8.92
N TYR A 100 -5.42 -3.55 8.91
CA TYR A 100 -6.55 -3.57 7.98
C TYR A 100 -6.58 -2.34 7.09
N GLN A 101 -7.13 -2.50 5.87
CA GLN A 101 -7.31 -1.40 4.91
C GLN A 101 -8.05 -0.19 5.52
N GLY A 102 -8.97 -0.43 6.46
CA GLY A 102 -9.71 0.62 7.16
C GLY A 102 -8.82 1.59 7.96
N GLN A 103 -7.59 1.20 8.31
CA GLN A 103 -6.64 2.04 9.05
C GLN A 103 -5.87 3.02 8.15
N VAL A 104 -5.90 2.83 6.82
CA VAL A 104 -5.14 3.67 5.87
C VAL A 104 -5.57 5.14 5.95
N ALA A 105 -6.86 5.40 5.96
CA ALA A 105 -7.39 6.77 6.01
C ALA A 105 -7.00 7.48 7.31
N ALA A 106 -7.11 6.79 8.45
CA ALA A 106 -6.74 7.36 9.74
C ALA A 106 -5.24 7.62 9.84
N THR A 107 -4.41 6.70 9.35
CA THR A 107 -2.95 6.85 9.27
C THR A 107 -2.56 8.06 8.43
N LEU A 108 -3.20 8.25 7.28
CA LEU A 108 -2.97 9.42 6.42
C LEU A 108 -3.29 10.73 7.14
N LEU A 109 -4.43 10.80 7.85
CA LEU A 109 -4.82 12.01 8.58
C LEU A 109 -3.86 12.31 9.72
N GLU A 110 -3.45 11.29 10.48
CA GLU A 110 -2.49 11.43 11.57
C GLU A 110 -1.14 11.99 11.06
N LEU A 111 -0.62 11.46 9.94
CA LEU A 111 0.60 11.96 9.29
C LEU A 111 0.50 13.40 8.77
N LEU A 112 -0.73 13.90 8.58
CA LEU A 112 -0.99 15.30 8.22
C LEU A 112 -1.28 16.19 9.44
N ALA A 113 -1.15 15.66 10.65
CA ALA A 113 -1.56 16.29 11.91
C ALA A 113 -3.05 16.71 11.91
N VAL A 114 -3.90 15.91 11.27
CA VAL A 114 -5.35 16.08 11.22
C VAL A 114 -6.01 15.01 12.09
N ASP A 115 -6.96 15.42 12.92
CA ASP A 115 -7.70 14.50 13.77
C ASP A 115 -8.46 13.45 12.95
N TYR A 116 -8.02 12.18 13.01
CA TYR A 116 -8.65 11.10 12.24
C TYR A 116 -10.10 10.84 12.64
N ARG A 117 -10.53 11.25 13.85
CA ARG A 117 -11.91 11.07 14.33
C ARG A 117 -12.92 11.87 13.50
N LEU A 118 -12.45 12.79 12.65
CA LEU A 118 -13.26 13.47 11.64
C LEU A 118 -13.85 12.51 10.59
N LEU A 119 -13.31 11.29 10.47
CA LEU A 119 -13.87 10.23 9.61
C LEU A 119 -15.21 9.68 10.12
N GLY A 120 -15.59 9.99 11.37
CA GLY A 120 -16.86 9.60 11.98
C GLY A 120 -16.75 8.39 12.90
N GLU A 121 -17.88 8.02 13.49
CA GLU A 121 -17.97 6.87 14.38
C GLU A 121 -17.67 5.56 13.62
N GLY A 122 -16.84 4.71 14.23
CA GLY A 122 -16.41 3.44 13.63
C GLY A 122 -15.18 3.51 12.74
N ALA A 123 -14.54 4.68 12.60
CA ALA A 123 -13.23 4.79 11.97
C ALA A 123 -12.20 3.92 12.70
N ALA A 124 -11.46 3.10 11.96
CA ALA A 124 -10.35 2.35 12.52
C ALA A 124 -9.24 3.33 12.94
N PRO A 125 -8.48 3.03 14.02
CA PRO A 125 -7.37 3.89 14.43
C PRO A 125 -6.24 3.87 13.39
N PRO A 126 -5.34 4.87 13.41
CA PRO A 126 -4.08 4.82 12.66
C PRO A 126 -3.31 3.52 12.92
N ILE A 127 -2.38 3.18 12.02
CA ILE A 127 -1.41 2.11 12.24
C ILE A 127 -0.33 2.67 13.16
N ASP A 128 -0.24 2.16 14.39
CA ASP A 128 0.67 2.66 15.42
C ASP A 128 2.13 2.66 14.94
N GLU A 129 2.55 1.63 14.20
CA GLU A 129 3.91 1.48 13.70
C GLU A 129 4.24 2.40 12.51
N ALA A 130 3.23 3.02 11.89
CA ALA A 130 3.42 3.92 10.75
C ALA A 130 3.61 5.39 11.15
N VAL A 131 3.33 5.73 12.40
CA VAL A 131 3.29 7.11 12.91
C VAL A 131 4.16 7.27 14.16
N GLN A 132 4.74 8.46 14.37
CA GLN A 132 5.42 8.87 15.62
C GLN A 132 4.76 10.08 16.25
#